data_AF-A0A8D0H5M5-F1
#
_entry.id   AF-A0A8D0H5M5-F1
#
_cell.length_a   1.000
_cell.length_b   1.000
_cell.length_c   1.000
_cell.angle_alpha   90.00
_cell.angle_beta   90.00
_cell.angle_gamma   90.00
#
_symmetry.space_group_name_H-M   'P 1'
#
loop_
_entity.id
_entity.type
_entity.pdbx_description
1 polymer ?
#
loop_
_entity_poly.entity_id
_entity_poly.type
_entity_poly.pdbx_seq_one_letter_code
_entity_poly.pdbx_strand_id
1 'polypeptide(L)'
;MLTSRTFLKRTRSGAVLKVVREHYLRDDIGCGAAPCQLCGERPSGEVAGLEAQPSGAVSSLCPGPHYLLPDTNLLLHQIDILEDPVIRNVIVLQTVLQEVRNRSAPVYKRIKDAIADPEKHFYSFTNEHRRETYIEQEQGENSNDRNDRAIRVAVKWYNEHLKKLKNEENIQVILLTNDRKNKEKAVEEGITAYTCEEYIKSLVANPELVDRLASVSDEGNEIESGRIIFSEHMPLSKLQQGIKSGIYHQGTFRASRDNYLEATVWVHGNAEENREIIIQGLKNLNRAVHEDIVAVELLAKDDWAAPSSVVLQDDGQNEDDIENEEEKENILKTSVSKKMLRPTGRVVGIIKRNWRPFCGILSKSQIKEARRHLFTPADRRIPRIRIETRQASTLEGQKIIVAIDGWPRNSRYPNGHFVKNLGTAGDKETETEVLLLEHDVPHQPFSQAVLSFLPKMPWSITETDMKFREDLRHLCVCSVDPPGCTDIDDALHCRELENGNLEVGVHIADVSHFIRPGNALDEESAKRGTTVYLCAKRIDMVPELLSSDLCSLRSNVDRYLGMFNFYIFFKEFQIFSSLTFLFLSRFAFSCIWELNHNAEILKTRFTKSVINSKVGYT
;
A
#
# COMPACT_ATOMS: atom_id res chain seq x y z
N MET A 1 27.50 -26.88 -3.32
CA MET A 1 27.18 -27.97 -4.28
C MET A 1 26.40 -27.38 -5.46
N LEU A 2 26.51 -27.96 -6.67
CA LEU A 2 25.81 -27.50 -7.87
C LEU A 2 24.82 -28.59 -8.33
N THR A 3 23.57 -28.22 -8.59
CA THR A 3 22.58 -29.06 -9.32
C THR A 3 22.02 -28.28 -10.51
N SER A 4 21.33 -28.95 -11.44
CA SER A 4 20.75 -28.34 -12.64
C SER A 4 19.23 -28.46 -12.64
N ARG A 5 18.53 -27.35 -12.48
CA ARG A 5 17.06 -27.31 -12.55
C ARG A 5 16.62 -27.18 -14.00
N THR A 6 15.84 -28.14 -14.49
CA THR A 6 15.25 -28.10 -15.84
C THR A 6 13.74 -27.90 -15.79
N PHE A 7 13.20 -27.03 -16.64
CA PHE A 7 11.75 -26.81 -16.75
C PHE A 7 11.35 -26.39 -18.17
N LEU A 8 10.10 -26.66 -18.54
CA LEU A 8 9.53 -26.21 -19.81
C LEU A 8 8.90 -24.82 -19.65
N LYS A 9 9.18 -23.92 -20.59
CA LYS A 9 8.60 -22.57 -20.63
C LYS A 9 7.96 -22.32 -21.99
N ARG A 10 6.68 -21.97 -22.01
CA ARG A 10 6.02 -21.47 -23.23
C ARG A 10 6.38 -20.00 -23.45
N THR A 11 6.76 -19.67 -24.68
CA THR A 11 7.07 -18.31 -25.14
C THR A 11 5.79 -17.54 -25.52
N ARG A 12 5.89 -16.21 -25.65
CA ARG A 12 4.75 -15.37 -26.11
C ARG A 12 4.26 -15.73 -27.51
N SER A 13 5.13 -16.25 -28.38
CA SER A 13 4.80 -16.79 -29.71
C SER A 13 4.26 -18.23 -29.68
N GLY A 14 4.08 -18.82 -28.49
CA GLY A 14 3.45 -20.13 -28.31
C GLY A 14 4.41 -21.32 -28.35
N ALA A 15 5.65 -21.15 -28.82
CA ALA A 15 6.68 -22.20 -28.84
C ALA A 15 7.11 -22.61 -27.42
N VAL A 16 7.41 -23.89 -27.20
CA VAL A 16 7.85 -24.44 -25.91
C VAL A 16 9.37 -24.60 -25.92
N LEU A 17 10.03 -24.01 -24.93
CA LEU A 17 11.49 -24.10 -24.73
C LEU A 17 11.81 -24.90 -23.47
N LYS A 18 12.78 -25.80 -23.55
CA LYS A 18 13.41 -26.40 -22.36
C LYS A 18 14.45 -25.42 -21.82
N VAL A 19 14.23 -24.92 -20.61
CA VAL A 19 15.17 -24.04 -19.90
C VAL A 19 15.93 -24.90 -18.90
N VAL A 20 17.26 -24.85 -18.97
CA VAL A 20 18.17 -25.42 -17.98
C VAL A 20 18.79 -24.26 -17.22
N ARG A 21 18.82 -24.34 -15.88
CA ARG A 21 19.50 -23.38 -15.02
C ARG A 21 20.39 -24.09 -14.02
N GLU A 22 21.58 -23.56 -13.82
CA GLU A 22 22.41 -23.87 -12.67
C GLU A 22 21.70 -23.43 -11.39
N HIS A 23 21.78 -24.27 -10.36
CA HIS A 23 21.18 -24.04 -9.06
C HIS A 23 22.19 -24.38 -7.98
N TYR A 24 22.69 -23.33 -7.32
CA TYR A 24 23.73 -23.43 -6.32
C TYR A 24 23.12 -23.72 -4.95
N LEU A 25 23.61 -24.79 -4.33
CA LEU A 25 23.29 -25.21 -2.96
C LEU A 25 24.43 -24.82 -2.02
N ARG A 26 24.06 -24.09 -0.98
CA ARG A 26 24.87 -23.40 0.01
C ARG A 26 24.65 -23.98 1.40
N ASP A 27 25.64 -23.79 2.26
CA ASP A 27 25.60 -24.20 3.67
C ASP A 27 25.65 -22.99 4.63
N ASP A 28 26.05 -21.83 4.12
CA ASP A 28 26.22 -20.53 4.79
C ASP A 28 24.93 -19.68 4.82
N ILE A 29 23.77 -20.33 4.74
CA ILE A 29 22.46 -19.68 4.89
C ILE A 29 22.03 -19.82 6.35
N GLY A 30 22.01 -18.68 7.05
CA GLY A 30 21.60 -18.59 8.45
C GLY A 30 20.11 -18.84 8.67
N CYS A 31 19.73 -19.12 9.92
CA CYS A 31 18.35 -19.40 10.32
C CYS A 31 17.56 -18.18 10.80
N GLY A 32 18.18 -17.00 10.92
CA GLY A 32 17.57 -15.75 11.39
C GLY A 32 17.50 -15.58 12.91
N ALA A 33 17.47 -16.69 13.66
CA ALA A 33 17.36 -16.70 15.13
C ALA A 33 18.55 -15.99 15.80
N ALA A 34 18.26 -15.04 16.71
CA ALA A 34 19.26 -14.31 17.51
C ALA A 34 20.31 -15.19 18.24
N PRO A 35 19.97 -16.32 18.89
CA PRO A 35 20.91 -17.09 19.70
C PRO A 35 21.66 -18.16 18.91
N CYS A 36 21.50 -18.22 17.58
CA CYS A 36 22.07 -19.32 16.80
C CYS A 36 23.58 -19.16 16.57
N GLN A 37 24.38 -19.82 17.41
CA GLN A 37 25.83 -19.93 17.25
C GLN A 37 26.24 -20.91 16.13
N LEU A 38 25.33 -21.78 15.68
CA LEU A 38 25.61 -22.80 14.66
C LEU A 38 25.60 -22.26 13.21
N CYS A 39 25.04 -21.08 12.96
CA CYS A 39 24.93 -20.48 11.63
C CYS A 39 26.14 -19.58 11.26
N GLY A 40 27.15 -19.48 12.12
CA GLY A 40 28.30 -18.60 11.94
C GLY A 40 28.05 -17.15 12.38
N GLU A 41 29.10 -16.33 12.35
CA GLU A 41 28.98 -14.89 12.61
C GLU A 41 28.15 -14.22 11.52
N ARG A 42 27.27 -13.30 11.94
CA ARG A 42 26.46 -12.51 11.02
C ARG A 42 27.32 -11.44 10.34
N PRO A 43 27.05 -11.09 9.07
CA PRO A 43 27.66 -9.92 8.46
C PRO A 43 27.35 -8.68 9.31
N SER A 44 28.38 -7.87 9.56
CA SER A 44 28.31 -6.73 10.47
C SER A 44 27.30 -5.67 10.00
N GLY A 45 26.19 -5.55 10.74
CA GLY A 45 25.13 -4.57 10.48
C GLY A 45 23.73 -5.18 10.31
N GLU A 46 23.60 -6.50 10.13
CA GLU A 46 22.28 -7.14 10.07
C GLU A 46 21.71 -7.43 11.48
N VAL A 47 20.55 -6.83 11.77
CA VAL A 47 19.75 -7.09 12.97
C VAL A 47 19.19 -8.52 12.92
N ALA A 48 18.89 -9.12 14.08
CA ALA A 48 18.20 -10.41 14.13
C ALA A 48 16.81 -10.31 13.49
N GLY A 49 16.54 -11.10 12.45
CA GLY A 49 15.20 -11.21 11.89
C GLY A 49 14.20 -11.89 12.84
N LEU A 50 14.67 -12.62 13.85
CA LEU A 50 13.85 -13.30 14.86
C LEU A 50 14.44 -13.09 16.27
N GLU A 51 13.58 -12.89 17.26
CA GLU A 51 13.92 -12.71 18.68
C GLU A 51 14.60 -13.95 19.29
N ALA A 52 15.36 -13.75 20.37
CA ALA A 52 16.06 -14.85 21.05
C ALA A 52 15.16 -15.69 21.96
N GLN A 53 14.18 -15.03 22.57
CA GLN A 53 13.10 -15.65 23.33
C GLN A 53 11.82 -15.06 22.73
N PRO A 54 11.17 -15.74 21.77
CA PRO A 54 9.97 -15.22 21.13
C PRO A 54 8.86 -15.12 22.18
N SER A 55 8.63 -13.90 22.67
CA SER A 55 7.64 -13.57 23.70
C SER A 55 6.22 -13.48 23.14
N GLY A 56 5.94 -14.29 22.12
CA GLY A 56 4.71 -14.27 21.33
C GLY A 56 3.46 -14.49 22.17
N ALA A 57 2.33 -14.03 21.66
CA ALA A 57 1.05 -14.06 22.35
C ALA A 57 0.73 -15.45 22.93
N VAL A 58 0.37 -15.48 24.22
CA VAL A 58 0.17 -16.72 24.98
C VAL A 58 -0.93 -17.58 24.33
N SER A 59 -0.49 -18.65 23.66
CA SER A 59 -1.34 -19.64 23.01
C SER A 59 -1.65 -20.79 23.96
N SER A 60 -2.91 -21.17 24.06
CA SER A 60 -3.34 -22.39 24.78
C SER A 60 -2.94 -23.68 24.05
N LEU A 61 -2.71 -23.64 22.73
CA LEU A 61 -2.21 -24.76 21.94
C LEU A 61 -0.68 -24.88 22.00
N CYS A 62 0.03 -23.76 22.13
CA CYS A 62 1.49 -23.69 22.14
C CYS A 62 1.99 -22.73 23.24
N PRO A 63 2.02 -23.18 24.51
CA PRO A 63 2.40 -22.34 25.64
C PRO A 63 3.90 -22.06 25.77
N GLY A 64 4.74 -22.76 24.99
CA GLY A 64 6.18 -22.54 24.93
C GLY A 64 6.59 -21.55 23.83
N PRO A 65 7.81 -21.00 23.89
CA PRO A 65 8.32 -20.08 22.87
C PRO A 65 8.38 -20.76 21.50
N HIS A 66 7.87 -20.07 20.48
CA HIS A 66 7.76 -20.61 19.14
C HIS A 66 7.94 -19.57 18.04
N TYR A 67 8.34 -20.04 16.86
CA TYR A 67 8.33 -19.27 15.61
C TYR A 67 7.20 -19.80 14.70
N LEU A 68 6.62 -18.91 13.90
CA LEU A 68 5.54 -19.23 12.97
C LEU A 68 6.07 -19.35 11.55
N LEU A 69 5.68 -20.41 10.84
CA LEU A 69 6.02 -20.60 9.43
C LEU A 69 4.72 -20.81 8.64
N PRO A 70 4.19 -19.78 7.97
CA PRO A 70 2.96 -19.86 7.20
C PRO A 70 3.16 -20.44 5.79
N ASP A 71 2.13 -21.10 5.26
CA ASP A 71 2.04 -21.54 3.88
C ASP A 71 1.75 -20.39 2.88
N THR A 72 1.73 -20.70 1.57
CA THR A 72 1.41 -19.74 0.51
C THR A 72 0.00 -19.17 0.62
N ASN A 73 -1.00 -19.99 0.99
CA ASN A 73 -2.40 -19.57 0.99
C ASN A 73 -2.72 -18.63 2.16
N LEU A 74 -2.12 -18.87 3.33
CA LEU A 74 -2.23 -18.03 4.51
C LEU A 74 -1.58 -16.66 4.24
N LEU A 75 -0.42 -16.60 3.59
CA LEU A 75 0.15 -15.31 3.16
C LEU A 75 -0.73 -14.57 2.14
N LEU A 76 -1.48 -15.27 1.28
CA LEU A 76 -2.36 -14.64 0.28
C LEU A 76 -3.69 -14.14 0.86
N HIS A 77 -4.22 -14.83 1.86
CA HIS A 77 -5.59 -14.61 2.34
C HIS A 77 -5.68 -14.07 3.77
N GLN A 78 -4.60 -14.12 4.56
CA GLN A 78 -4.59 -13.73 5.98
C GLN A 78 -3.42 -12.77 6.31
N ILE A 79 -2.92 -12.02 5.32
CA ILE A 79 -1.81 -11.06 5.51
C ILE A 79 -2.15 -9.97 6.52
N ASP A 80 -3.41 -9.54 6.59
CA ASP A 80 -3.89 -8.51 7.52
C ASP A 80 -3.85 -8.96 9.00
N ILE A 81 -3.87 -10.28 9.27
CA ILE A 81 -3.58 -10.85 10.59
C ILE A 81 -2.09 -10.90 10.86
N LEU A 82 -1.29 -11.36 9.89
CA LEU A 82 0.15 -11.51 10.06
C LEU A 82 0.87 -10.16 10.22
N GLU A 83 0.29 -9.08 9.69
CA GLU A 83 0.80 -7.72 9.89
C GLU A 83 0.44 -7.11 11.25
N ASP A 84 -0.46 -7.73 12.04
CA ASP A 84 -0.85 -7.22 13.35
C ASP A 84 0.31 -7.28 14.36
N PRO A 85 0.54 -6.24 15.19
CA PRO A 85 1.66 -6.19 16.14
C PRO A 85 1.71 -7.32 17.20
N VAL A 86 0.61 -8.04 17.41
CA VAL A 86 0.53 -9.22 18.28
C VAL A 86 1.25 -10.43 17.68
N ILE A 87 1.30 -10.53 16.34
CA ILE A 87 1.98 -11.60 15.61
C ILE A 87 3.42 -11.19 15.31
N ARG A 88 4.38 -11.95 15.84
CA ARG A 88 5.83 -11.70 15.71
C ARG A 88 6.55 -13.00 15.41
N ASN A 89 7.82 -12.89 15.00
CA ASN A 89 8.72 -14.03 14.77
C ASN A 89 8.24 -14.99 13.68
N VAL A 90 7.99 -14.42 12.50
CA VAL A 90 7.46 -15.13 11.33
C VAL A 90 8.57 -15.47 10.34
N ILE A 91 8.71 -16.76 10.02
CA ILE A 91 9.66 -17.29 9.03
C ILE A 91 8.97 -17.40 7.67
N VAL A 92 9.40 -16.59 6.70
CA VAL A 92 8.88 -16.61 5.33
C VAL A 92 9.87 -17.32 4.41
N LEU A 93 9.48 -18.49 3.90
CA LEU A 93 10.31 -19.28 2.97
C LEU A 93 10.42 -18.62 1.59
N GLN A 94 11.57 -18.78 0.93
CA GLN A 94 11.78 -18.32 -0.45
C GLN A 94 10.82 -18.99 -1.44
N THR A 95 10.47 -20.28 -1.25
CA THR A 95 9.44 -20.97 -2.05
C THR A 95 8.10 -20.24 -1.99
N VAL A 96 7.60 -20.05 -0.77
CA VAL A 96 6.35 -19.35 -0.46
C VAL A 96 6.36 -17.93 -1.02
N LEU A 97 7.42 -17.16 -0.74
CA LEU A 97 7.57 -15.78 -1.18
C LEU A 97 7.60 -15.65 -2.72
N GLN A 98 8.24 -16.58 -3.43
CA GLN A 98 8.27 -16.61 -4.89
C GLN A 98 6.92 -17.02 -5.49
N GLU A 99 6.13 -17.85 -4.80
CA GLU A 99 4.79 -18.20 -5.23
C GLU A 99 3.79 -17.06 -5.01
N VAL A 100 3.83 -16.40 -3.84
CA VAL A 100 3.08 -15.17 -3.58
C VAL A 100 3.41 -14.10 -4.61
N ARG A 101 4.69 -13.89 -4.96
CA ARG A 101 5.11 -12.97 -6.04
C ARG A 101 4.43 -13.25 -7.38
N ASN A 102 4.22 -14.52 -7.71
CA ASN A 102 3.61 -14.93 -8.97
C ASN A 102 2.08 -14.81 -8.95
N ARG A 103 1.45 -15.00 -7.78
CA ARG A 103 -0.02 -14.95 -7.60
C ARG A 103 -0.53 -13.53 -7.29
N SER A 104 0.16 -12.77 -6.44
CA SER A 104 -0.22 -11.41 -6.00
C SER A 104 1.00 -10.53 -5.70
N ALA A 105 1.33 -9.64 -6.64
CA ALA A 105 2.41 -8.66 -6.46
C ALA A 105 2.17 -7.66 -5.30
N PRO A 106 0.93 -7.17 -5.01
CA PRO A 106 0.68 -6.32 -3.85
C PRO A 106 0.98 -7.02 -2.52
N VAL A 107 0.54 -8.27 -2.36
CA VAL A 107 0.80 -9.06 -1.14
C VAL A 107 2.29 -9.37 -0.99
N TYR A 108 2.99 -9.68 -2.08
CA TYR A 108 4.45 -9.82 -2.07
C TYR A 108 5.17 -8.53 -1.59
N LYS A 109 4.68 -7.35 -2.00
CA LYS A 109 5.22 -6.07 -1.53
C LYS A 109 4.97 -5.90 -0.03
N ARG A 110 3.73 -6.10 0.44
CA ARG A 110 3.36 -6.08 1.87
C ARG A 110 4.28 -6.94 2.74
N ILE A 111 4.52 -8.19 2.32
CA ILE A 111 5.44 -9.11 3.02
C ILE A 111 6.89 -8.60 2.97
N LYS A 112 7.34 -8.01 1.86
CA LYS A 112 8.67 -7.41 1.76
C LYS A 112 8.84 -6.20 2.68
N ASP A 113 7.82 -5.35 2.76
CA ASP A 113 7.80 -4.20 3.65
C ASP A 113 7.80 -4.67 5.12
N ALA A 114 7.06 -5.74 5.46
CA ALA A 114 7.09 -6.37 6.79
C ALA A 114 8.44 -7.03 7.15
N ILE A 115 9.16 -7.63 6.18
CA ILE A 115 10.53 -8.16 6.38
C ILE A 115 11.56 -7.02 6.55
N ALA A 116 11.29 -5.85 5.98
CA ALA A 116 12.17 -4.67 6.11
C ALA A 116 11.96 -3.91 7.43
N ASP A 117 10.87 -4.18 8.15
CA ASP A 117 10.54 -3.60 9.45
C ASP A 117 11.12 -4.45 10.61
N PRO A 118 12.14 -3.98 11.35
CA PRO A 118 12.77 -4.75 12.41
C PRO A 118 11.83 -5.09 13.57
N GLU A 119 10.81 -4.26 13.83
CA GLU A 119 9.88 -4.41 14.97
C GLU A 119 8.89 -5.57 14.76
N LYS A 120 8.65 -5.99 13.52
CA LYS A 120 7.76 -7.13 13.22
C LYS A 120 8.42 -8.49 13.38
N HIS A 121 9.75 -8.54 13.37
CA HIS A 121 10.54 -9.79 13.41
C HIS A 121 10.09 -10.81 12.33
N PHE A 122 10.06 -10.36 11.08
CA PHE A 122 9.86 -11.22 9.90
C PHE A 122 11.22 -11.57 9.29
N TYR A 123 11.47 -12.87 9.07
CA TYR A 123 12.72 -13.35 8.49
C TYR A 123 12.50 -14.12 7.18
N SER A 124 13.26 -13.78 6.13
CA SER A 124 13.21 -14.50 4.87
C SER A 124 14.28 -15.58 4.79
N PHE A 125 13.86 -16.85 4.76
CA PHE A 125 14.76 -18.00 4.71
C PHE A 125 14.85 -18.60 3.30
N THR A 126 16.08 -18.66 2.75
CA THR A 126 16.35 -19.10 1.38
C THR A 126 16.44 -20.63 1.24
N ASN A 127 15.33 -21.31 1.55
CA ASN A 127 15.26 -22.78 1.59
C ASN A 127 15.63 -23.47 0.27
N GLU A 128 15.35 -22.87 -0.88
CA GLU A 128 15.74 -23.42 -2.19
C GLU A 128 17.27 -23.49 -2.35
N HIS A 129 18.02 -22.53 -1.80
CA HIS A 129 19.47 -22.48 -1.96
C HIS A 129 20.23 -23.18 -0.84
N ARG A 130 19.57 -23.70 0.19
CA ARG A 130 20.24 -24.33 1.33
C ARG A 130 20.25 -25.85 1.18
N ARG A 131 21.44 -26.47 1.25
CA ARG A 131 21.66 -27.89 0.91
C ARG A 131 20.73 -28.86 1.65
N GLU A 132 20.48 -28.61 2.93
CA GLU A 132 19.73 -29.52 3.82
C GLU A 132 18.20 -29.36 3.70
N THR A 133 17.71 -28.27 3.09
CA THR A 133 16.27 -28.01 2.91
C THR A 133 15.83 -28.00 1.44
N TYR A 134 16.78 -28.09 0.51
CA TYR A 134 16.48 -28.23 -0.91
C TYR A 134 15.93 -29.62 -1.24
N ILE A 135 14.86 -29.66 -2.03
CA ILE A 135 14.29 -30.89 -2.55
C ILE A 135 14.06 -30.81 -4.06
N GLU A 136 14.28 -31.93 -4.76
CA GLU A 136 13.93 -32.08 -6.17
C GLU A 136 12.46 -32.52 -6.32
N GLN A 137 11.87 -32.25 -7.49
CA GLN A 137 10.49 -32.63 -7.79
C GLN A 137 10.43 -34.10 -8.17
N GLU A 138 9.53 -34.86 -7.55
CA GLU A 138 9.39 -36.29 -7.76
C GLU A 138 8.59 -36.62 -9.04
N GLN A 139 8.73 -37.84 -9.57
CA GLN A 139 8.02 -38.23 -10.79
C GLN A 139 6.52 -38.37 -10.52
N GLY A 140 5.71 -37.59 -11.25
CA GLY A 140 4.25 -37.54 -11.05
C GLY A 140 3.79 -36.53 -9.98
N GLU A 141 4.71 -35.96 -9.22
CA GLU A 141 4.41 -34.92 -8.22
C GLU A 141 4.07 -33.59 -8.93
N ASN A 142 3.00 -32.91 -8.51
CA ASN A 142 2.66 -31.60 -9.03
C ASN A 142 3.48 -30.48 -8.32
N SER A 143 3.49 -29.27 -8.88
CA SER A 143 4.31 -28.18 -8.31
C SER A 143 3.82 -27.65 -6.95
N ASN A 144 2.54 -27.82 -6.61
CA ASN A 144 1.97 -27.47 -5.30
C ASN A 144 2.43 -28.48 -4.25
N ASP A 145 2.22 -29.78 -4.50
CA ASP A 145 2.63 -30.87 -3.61
C ASP A 145 4.13 -30.78 -3.26
N ARG A 146 4.96 -30.45 -4.26
CA ARG A 146 6.40 -30.21 -4.09
C ARG A 146 6.67 -28.99 -3.20
N ASN A 147 5.94 -27.89 -3.36
CA ASN A 147 6.10 -26.70 -2.52
C ASN A 147 5.68 -27.00 -1.08
N ASP A 148 4.58 -27.71 -0.87
CA ASP A 148 4.11 -28.16 0.45
C ASP A 148 5.14 -29.08 1.12
N ARG A 149 5.72 -30.02 0.38
CA ARG A 149 6.83 -30.87 0.85
C ARG A 149 8.07 -30.04 1.19
N ALA A 150 8.40 -29.01 0.41
CA ALA A 150 9.52 -28.10 0.71
C ALA A 150 9.27 -27.26 1.98
N ILE A 151 8.02 -26.89 2.25
CA ILE A 151 7.59 -26.24 3.49
C ILE A 151 7.80 -27.19 4.67
N ARG A 152 7.26 -28.42 4.62
CA ARG A 152 7.40 -29.41 5.70
C ARG A 152 8.86 -29.79 6.00
N VAL A 153 9.68 -29.99 4.95
CA VAL A 153 11.13 -30.22 5.10
C VAL A 153 11.84 -29.05 5.78
N ALA A 154 11.49 -27.80 5.44
CA ALA A 154 12.06 -26.63 6.11
C ALA A 154 11.65 -26.53 7.59
N VAL A 155 10.37 -26.79 7.93
CA VAL A 155 9.89 -26.81 9.33
C VAL A 155 10.60 -27.90 10.14
N LYS A 156 10.74 -29.11 9.57
CA LYS A 156 11.46 -30.22 10.20
C LYS A 156 12.93 -29.86 10.44
N TRP A 157 13.60 -29.31 9.43
CA TRP A 157 14.98 -28.85 9.56
C TRP A 157 15.14 -27.79 10.66
N TYR A 158 14.25 -26.78 10.70
CA TYR A 158 14.28 -25.75 11.74
C TYR A 158 14.13 -26.35 13.14
N ASN A 159 13.18 -27.26 13.34
CA ASN A 159 12.98 -27.94 14.62
C ASN A 159 14.19 -28.82 15.02
N GLU A 160 14.85 -29.49 14.06
CA GLU A 160 16.09 -30.25 14.32
C GLU A 160 17.30 -29.34 14.57
N HIS A 161 17.34 -28.16 13.95
CA HIS A 161 18.42 -27.18 14.08
C HIS A 161 18.35 -26.45 15.43
N LEU A 162 17.16 -25.96 15.83
CA LEU A 162 16.97 -25.25 17.10
C LEU A 162 17.19 -26.18 18.31
N LYS A 163 16.77 -27.46 18.23
CA LYS A 163 17.09 -28.47 19.27
C LYS A 163 18.58 -28.65 19.55
N LYS A 164 19.46 -28.36 18.58
CA LYS A 164 20.93 -28.45 18.76
C LYS A 164 21.51 -27.29 19.55
N LEU A 165 20.79 -26.17 19.71
CA LEU A 165 21.30 -24.96 20.36
C LEU A 165 21.39 -25.05 21.89
N LYS A 166 20.73 -26.04 22.54
CA LYS A 166 20.77 -26.26 24.00
C LYS A 166 20.46 -25.02 24.86
N ASN A 167 19.60 -24.13 24.39
CA ASN A 167 19.05 -23.06 25.23
C ASN A 167 18.15 -23.68 26.32
N GLU A 168 18.01 -22.98 27.45
CA GLU A 168 17.14 -23.41 28.57
C GLU A 168 15.66 -23.49 28.15
N GLU A 169 15.27 -22.74 27.12
CA GLU A 169 13.95 -22.76 26.50
C GLU A 169 13.99 -23.45 25.13
N ASN A 170 13.21 -24.52 24.98
CA ASN A 170 13.18 -25.36 23.78
C ASN A 170 12.24 -24.77 22.70
N ILE A 171 12.75 -23.80 21.94
CA ILE A 171 12.00 -23.10 20.87
C ILE A 171 11.54 -24.08 19.79
N GLN A 172 10.25 -24.04 19.43
CA GLN A 172 9.66 -24.86 18.35
C GLN A 172 9.26 -24.00 17.13
N VAL A 173 9.22 -24.61 15.96
CA VAL A 173 8.65 -23.98 14.75
C VAL A 173 7.34 -24.66 14.39
N ILE A 174 6.28 -23.85 14.32
CA ILE A 174 4.91 -24.27 14.04
C ILE A 174 4.59 -23.98 12.57
N LEU A 175 4.06 -24.98 11.86
CA LEU A 175 3.49 -24.80 10.53
C LEU A 175 2.07 -24.23 10.64
N LEU A 176 1.80 -23.10 10.01
CA LEU A 176 0.44 -22.59 9.83
C LEU A 176 -0.01 -22.84 8.39
N THR A 177 -1.02 -23.70 8.22
CA THR A 177 -1.52 -24.15 6.91
C THR A 177 -3.04 -24.23 6.92
N ASN A 178 -3.68 -23.61 5.92
CA ASN A 178 -5.13 -23.75 5.74
C ASN A 178 -5.48 -24.93 4.80
N ASP A 179 -4.50 -25.52 4.10
CA ASP A 179 -4.71 -26.79 3.40
C ASP A 179 -4.77 -27.96 4.42
N ARG A 180 -5.92 -28.63 4.46
CA ARG A 180 -6.19 -29.81 5.30
C ARG A 180 -5.23 -30.97 5.02
N LYS A 181 -4.94 -31.26 3.73
CA LYS A 181 -4.04 -32.35 3.32
C LYS A 181 -2.60 -32.08 3.71
N ASN A 182 -2.17 -30.81 3.65
CA ASN A 182 -0.83 -30.42 4.11
C ASN A 182 -0.73 -30.51 5.64
N LYS A 183 -1.79 -30.12 6.37
CA LYS A 183 -1.87 -30.28 7.83
C LYS A 183 -1.81 -31.76 8.25
N GLU A 184 -2.62 -32.62 7.63
CA GLU A 184 -2.65 -34.07 7.90
C GLU A 184 -1.26 -34.69 7.72
N LYS A 185 -0.63 -34.48 6.55
CA LYS A 185 0.74 -34.96 6.27
C LYS A 185 1.79 -34.40 7.23
N ALA A 186 1.67 -33.13 7.64
CA ALA A 186 2.59 -32.55 8.61
C ALA A 186 2.49 -33.25 9.98
N VAL A 187 1.29 -33.54 10.45
CA VAL A 187 1.07 -34.28 11.71
C VAL A 187 1.59 -35.72 11.60
N GLU A 188 1.38 -36.40 10.48
CA GLU A 188 1.97 -37.73 10.19
C GLU A 188 3.50 -37.72 10.19
N GLU A 189 4.12 -36.66 9.64
CA GLU A 189 5.57 -36.44 9.62
C GLU A 189 6.15 -35.99 11.00
N GLY A 190 5.30 -35.83 12.04
CA GLY A 190 5.69 -35.41 13.38
C GLY A 190 5.94 -33.91 13.54
N ILE A 191 5.35 -33.09 12.66
CA ILE A 191 5.44 -31.63 12.66
C ILE A 191 4.19 -31.04 13.31
N THR A 192 4.39 -30.10 14.25
CA THR A 192 3.30 -29.31 14.85
C THR A 192 2.68 -28.40 13.78
N ALA A 193 1.42 -28.65 13.41
CA ALA A 193 0.71 -27.90 12.37
C ALA A 193 -0.74 -27.56 12.78
N TYR A 194 -1.13 -26.30 12.55
CA TYR A 194 -2.47 -25.78 12.84
C TYR A 194 -3.02 -24.97 11.65
N THR A 195 -4.34 -24.81 11.59
CA THR A 195 -4.94 -23.79 10.72
C THR A 195 -4.77 -22.40 11.33
N CYS A 196 -4.90 -21.35 10.51
CA CYS A 196 -4.87 -19.97 10.98
C CYS A 196 -5.96 -19.72 12.04
N GLU A 197 -7.17 -20.24 11.80
CA GLU A 197 -8.31 -20.11 12.71
C GLU A 197 -8.08 -20.81 14.06
N GLU A 198 -7.51 -22.01 14.07
CA GLU A 198 -7.16 -22.74 15.30
C GLU A 198 -6.11 -21.98 16.12
N TYR A 199 -5.05 -21.51 15.47
CA TYR A 199 -4.00 -20.77 16.14
C TYR A 199 -4.51 -19.45 16.72
N ILE A 200 -5.24 -18.65 15.94
CA ILE A 200 -5.76 -17.35 16.41
C ILE A 200 -6.78 -17.53 17.55
N LYS A 201 -7.68 -18.52 17.48
CA LYS A 201 -8.60 -18.84 18.60
C LYS A 201 -7.88 -19.30 19.87
N SER A 202 -6.63 -19.78 19.77
CA SER A 202 -5.85 -20.21 20.93
C SER A 202 -5.18 -19.05 21.68
N LEU A 203 -5.12 -17.85 21.09
CA LEU A 203 -4.47 -16.67 21.69
C LEU A 203 -5.35 -16.08 22.80
N VAL A 204 -5.11 -16.52 24.03
CA VAL A 204 -5.97 -16.25 25.20
C VAL A 204 -6.12 -14.75 25.48
N ALA A 205 -5.08 -13.96 25.20
CA ALA A 205 -5.04 -12.53 25.48
C ALA A 205 -5.75 -11.66 24.43
N ASN A 206 -6.01 -12.17 23.22
CA ASN A 206 -6.44 -11.34 22.07
C ASN A 206 -7.62 -11.96 21.30
N PRO A 207 -8.80 -12.13 21.93
CA PRO A 207 -9.97 -12.75 21.28
C PRO A 207 -10.50 -11.94 20.09
N GLU A 208 -10.17 -10.65 20.01
CA GLU A 208 -10.60 -9.73 18.95
C GLU A 208 -9.96 -10.03 17.58
N LEU A 209 -8.80 -10.70 17.55
CA LEU A 209 -8.11 -11.10 16.31
C LEU A 209 -8.95 -12.07 15.45
N VAL A 210 -9.90 -12.78 16.05
CA VAL A 210 -10.82 -13.68 15.33
C VAL A 210 -11.68 -12.92 14.32
N ASP A 211 -12.06 -11.66 14.61
CA ASP A 211 -12.87 -10.85 13.69
C ASP A 211 -12.05 -10.33 12.49
N ARG A 212 -10.71 -10.51 12.50
CA ARG A 212 -9.82 -10.23 11.36
C ARG A 212 -9.54 -11.42 10.46
N LEU A 213 -10.10 -12.60 10.75
CA LEU A 213 -9.95 -13.76 9.88
C LEU A 213 -10.75 -13.53 8.60
N ALA A 214 -10.04 -13.46 7.46
CA ALA A 214 -10.68 -13.47 6.16
C ALA A 214 -11.56 -14.72 6.00
N SER A 215 -12.79 -14.51 5.53
CA SER A 215 -13.75 -15.57 5.27
C SER A 215 -13.33 -16.37 4.03
N VAL A 216 -12.42 -17.32 4.21
CA VAL A 216 -12.03 -18.26 3.15
C VAL A 216 -13.26 -19.06 2.76
N SER A 217 -13.79 -18.80 1.56
CA SER A 217 -14.82 -19.63 0.96
C SER A 217 -14.23 -21.00 0.64
N ASP A 218 -14.47 -21.95 1.54
CA ASP A 218 -14.22 -23.37 1.32
C ASP A 218 -15.00 -23.76 0.05
N GLU A 219 -14.32 -23.99 -1.08
CA GLU A 219 -14.98 -24.32 -2.36
C GLU A 219 -15.83 -25.61 -2.29
N GLY A 220 -15.69 -26.39 -1.21
CA GLY A 220 -16.51 -27.56 -0.89
C GLY A 220 -17.69 -27.33 0.07
N ASN A 221 -17.89 -26.11 0.59
CA ASN A 221 -19.07 -25.74 1.39
C ASN A 221 -19.89 -24.65 0.67
N GLU A 222 -20.19 -24.86 -0.60
CA GLU A 222 -21.32 -24.16 -1.22
C GLU A 222 -22.59 -24.50 -0.42
N ILE A 223 -23.18 -23.49 0.21
CA ILE A 223 -24.50 -23.63 0.84
C ILE A 223 -25.51 -23.78 -0.31
N GLU A 224 -25.85 -25.03 -0.64
CA GLU A 224 -26.74 -25.42 -1.76
C GLU A 224 -28.15 -24.81 -1.70
N SER A 225 -28.54 -24.18 -0.58
CA SER A 225 -29.85 -23.56 -0.39
C SER A 225 -29.97 -22.10 -0.86
N GLY A 226 -28.88 -21.45 -1.31
CA GLY A 226 -28.90 -20.06 -1.76
C GLY A 226 -29.32 -19.88 -3.23
N ARG A 227 -30.35 -19.06 -3.50
CA ARG A 227 -30.76 -18.69 -4.88
C ARG A 227 -29.59 -18.03 -5.61
N ILE A 228 -29.21 -18.53 -6.78
CA ILE A 228 -28.13 -17.95 -7.59
C ILE A 228 -28.59 -16.60 -8.15
N ILE A 229 -27.91 -15.51 -7.75
CA ILE A 229 -28.21 -14.13 -8.17
C ILE A 229 -27.40 -13.78 -9.42
N PHE A 230 -26.13 -14.21 -9.47
CA PHE A 230 -25.18 -13.78 -10.50
C PHE A 230 -24.69 -14.91 -11.41
N SER A 231 -24.42 -14.55 -12.68
CA SER A 231 -23.74 -15.40 -13.66
C SER A 231 -22.31 -15.74 -13.26
N GLU A 232 -21.85 -16.91 -13.70
CA GLU A 232 -20.46 -17.33 -13.54
C GLU A 232 -19.51 -16.38 -14.29
N HIS A 233 -18.28 -16.23 -13.79
CA HIS A 233 -17.24 -15.50 -14.52
C HIS A 233 -16.51 -16.45 -15.46
N MET A 234 -16.38 -16.06 -16.72
CA MET A 234 -15.67 -16.88 -17.70
C MET A 234 -14.18 -17.02 -17.35
N PRO A 235 -13.56 -18.21 -17.51
CA PRO A 235 -12.14 -18.41 -17.23
C PRO A 235 -11.25 -17.46 -18.01
N LEU A 236 -10.16 -16.99 -17.38
CA LEU A 236 -9.26 -15.98 -17.94
C LEU A 236 -8.71 -16.35 -19.34
N SER A 237 -8.51 -17.64 -19.62
CA SER A 237 -8.11 -18.15 -20.94
C SER A 237 -9.17 -17.88 -22.02
N LYS A 238 -10.45 -18.10 -21.72
CA LYS A 238 -11.58 -17.78 -22.62
C LYS A 238 -11.77 -16.27 -22.75
N LEU A 239 -11.62 -15.50 -21.68
CA LEU A 239 -11.65 -14.03 -21.72
C LEU A 239 -10.57 -13.49 -22.67
N GLN A 240 -9.31 -13.92 -22.49
CA GLN A 240 -8.20 -13.50 -23.35
C GLN A 240 -8.38 -13.90 -24.82
N GLN A 241 -9.00 -15.06 -25.08
CA GLN A 241 -9.34 -15.47 -26.45
C GLN A 241 -10.45 -14.58 -27.03
N GLY A 242 -11.53 -14.35 -26.28
CA GLY A 242 -12.66 -13.51 -26.70
C GLY A 242 -12.29 -12.05 -26.92
N ILE A 243 -11.36 -11.51 -26.14
CA ILE A 243 -10.79 -10.16 -26.36
C ILE A 243 -9.99 -10.12 -27.67
N LYS A 244 -9.16 -11.13 -27.94
CA LYS A 244 -8.38 -11.23 -29.19
C LYS A 244 -9.25 -11.41 -30.43
N SER A 245 -10.40 -12.07 -30.30
CA SER A 245 -11.37 -12.23 -31.40
C SER A 245 -12.38 -11.07 -31.48
N GLY A 246 -12.28 -10.04 -30.64
CA GLY A 246 -13.17 -8.89 -30.64
C GLY A 246 -14.60 -9.16 -30.14
N ILE A 247 -14.83 -10.30 -29.48
CA ILE A 247 -16.14 -10.66 -28.88
C ILE A 247 -16.32 -9.94 -27.54
N TYR A 248 -15.24 -9.80 -26.77
CA TYR A 248 -15.24 -9.12 -25.48
C TYR A 248 -14.38 -7.85 -25.52
N HIS A 249 -14.84 -6.80 -24.87
CA HIS A 249 -14.11 -5.55 -24.71
C HIS A 249 -13.54 -5.46 -23.29
N GLN A 250 -12.23 -5.23 -23.18
CA GLN A 250 -11.56 -5.00 -21.90
C GLN A 250 -11.58 -3.51 -21.55
N GLY A 251 -11.93 -3.17 -20.31
CA GLY A 251 -11.91 -1.79 -19.83
C GLY A 251 -11.95 -1.66 -18.32
N THR A 252 -11.79 -0.41 -17.84
CA THR A 252 -11.95 -0.05 -16.42
C THR A 252 -13.43 0.13 -16.10
N PHE A 253 -13.92 -0.54 -15.07
CA PHE A 253 -15.29 -0.43 -14.57
C PHE A 253 -15.45 0.74 -13.60
N ARG A 254 -16.48 1.57 -13.80
CA ARG A 254 -16.78 2.73 -12.97
C ARG A 254 -18.24 2.75 -12.56
N ALA A 255 -18.51 2.23 -11.36
CA ALA A 255 -19.80 2.40 -10.69
C ALA A 255 -20.17 3.89 -10.54
N SER A 256 -21.44 4.21 -10.75
CA SER A 256 -21.99 5.53 -10.45
C SER A 256 -22.03 5.78 -8.94
N ARG A 257 -21.87 7.05 -8.53
CA ARG A 257 -21.99 7.48 -7.13
C ARG A 257 -23.45 7.64 -6.68
N ASP A 258 -24.33 7.83 -7.66
CA ASP A 258 -25.72 8.24 -7.46
C ASP A 258 -26.71 7.11 -7.79
N ASN A 259 -26.28 6.05 -8.47
CA ASN A 259 -27.11 4.90 -8.84
C ASN A 259 -26.31 3.59 -8.77
N TYR A 260 -26.55 2.77 -7.75
CA TYR A 260 -25.85 1.49 -7.55
C TYR A 260 -26.14 0.43 -8.63
N LEU A 261 -27.20 0.61 -9.42
CA LEU A 261 -27.57 -0.26 -10.55
C LEU A 261 -26.96 0.19 -11.89
N GLU A 262 -26.16 1.26 -11.91
CA GLU A 262 -25.52 1.78 -13.12
C GLU A 262 -24.00 1.95 -12.96
N ALA A 263 -23.27 1.54 -13.99
CA ALA A 263 -21.85 1.79 -14.14
C ALA A 263 -21.53 2.09 -15.61
N THR A 264 -20.35 2.67 -15.86
CA THR A 264 -19.77 2.74 -17.20
C THR A 264 -18.46 1.96 -17.26
N VAL A 265 -18.13 1.44 -18.44
CA VAL A 265 -16.86 0.75 -18.69
C VAL A 265 -16.10 1.50 -19.77
N TRP A 266 -14.90 1.95 -19.42
CA TRP A 266 -13.99 2.68 -20.30
C TRP A 266 -13.09 1.68 -21.01
N VAL A 267 -13.42 1.36 -22.27
CA VAL A 267 -12.72 0.34 -23.06
C VAL A 267 -11.31 0.81 -23.43
N HIS A 268 -10.31 -0.04 -23.20
CA HIS A 268 -8.93 0.23 -23.62
C HIS A 268 -8.73 -0.20 -25.07
N GLY A 269 -8.34 0.73 -25.95
CA GLY A 269 -8.09 0.45 -27.36
C GLY A 269 -7.18 1.49 -28.02
N ASN A 270 -6.57 1.12 -29.14
CA ASN A 270 -5.81 2.05 -29.99
C ASN A 270 -6.73 2.66 -31.05
N ALA A 271 -6.54 3.96 -31.30
CA ALA A 271 -7.24 4.83 -32.26
C ALA A 271 -8.58 5.47 -31.80
N GLU A 272 -8.45 6.76 -31.47
CA GLU A 272 -9.39 7.87 -31.74
C GLU A 272 -10.80 7.90 -31.11
N GLU A 273 -11.34 6.80 -30.58
CA GLU A 273 -12.58 6.83 -29.81
C GLU A 273 -12.46 6.06 -28.48
N ASN A 274 -12.35 6.78 -27.36
CA ASN A 274 -12.60 6.21 -26.03
C ASN A 274 -14.09 5.84 -25.93
N ARG A 275 -14.41 4.57 -26.22
CA ARG A 275 -15.79 4.08 -26.17
C ARG A 275 -16.18 3.74 -24.75
N GLU A 276 -17.14 4.49 -24.24
CA GLU A 276 -17.82 4.26 -22.97
C GLU A 276 -19.02 3.32 -23.19
N ILE A 277 -19.04 2.17 -22.52
CA ILE A 277 -20.15 1.22 -22.53
C ILE A 277 -20.93 1.38 -21.22
N ILE A 278 -22.25 1.53 -21.29
CA ILE A 278 -23.12 1.53 -20.10
C ILE A 278 -23.35 0.09 -19.64
N ILE A 279 -23.30 -0.15 -18.33
CA ILE A 279 -23.73 -1.40 -17.69
C ILE A 279 -24.88 -1.03 -16.73
N GLN A 280 -26.07 -1.57 -16.96
CA GLN A 280 -27.26 -1.34 -16.13
C GLN A 280 -27.87 -2.66 -15.64
N GLY A 281 -28.31 -2.68 -14.39
CA GLY A 281 -28.94 -3.82 -13.73
C GLY A 281 -27.93 -4.74 -13.04
N LEU A 282 -28.32 -5.27 -11.87
CA LEU A 282 -27.43 -5.99 -10.96
C LEU A 282 -26.78 -7.21 -11.63
N LYS A 283 -27.58 -7.96 -12.40
CA LYS A 283 -27.14 -9.15 -13.15
C LYS A 283 -26.05 -8.82 -14.19
N ASN A 284 -26.10 -7.63 -14.79
CA ASN A 284 -25.13 -7.18 -15.81
C ASN A 284 -23.86 -6.57 -15.19
N LEU A 285 -23.95 -5.93 -14.02
CA LEU A 285 -22.79 -5.47 -13.25
C LEU A 285 -21.93 -6.64 -12.76
N ASN A 286 -22.55 -7.80 -12.53
CA ASN A 286 -21.94 -9.11 -12.31
C ASN A 286 -20.71 -9.11 -11.38
N ARG A 287 -20.91 -8.63 -10.14
CA ARG A 287 -19.90 -8.64 -9.06
C ARG A 287 -18.61 -7.87 -9.38
N ALA A 288 -18.66 -6.84 -10.23
CA ALA A 288 -17.57 -5.88 -10.43
C ALA A 288 -17.56 -4.79 -9.33
N VAL A 289 -16.38 -4.26 -9.01
CA VAL A 289 -16.16 -3.17 -8.05
C VAL A 289 -15.50 -1.99 -8.77
N HIS A 290 -15.68 -0.76 -8.27
CA HIS A 290 -15.11 0.46 -8.85
C HIS A 290 -13.59 0.32 -9.10
N GLU A 291 -13.15 0.72 -10.31
CA GLU A 291 -11.78 0.59 -10.85
C GLU A 291 -11.28 -0.87 -11.07
N ASP A 292 -12.13 -1.89 -11.02
CA ASP A 292 -11.80 -3.22 -11.55
C ASP A 292 -11.55 -3.18 -13.07
N ILE A 293 -10.66 -4.04 -13.56
CA ILE A 293 -10.49 -4.28 -15.00
C ILE A 293 -11.37 -5.46 -15.41
N VAL A 294 -12.37 -5.18 -16.23
CA VAL A 294 -13.45 -6.12 -16.59
C VAL A 294 -13.41 -6.50 -18.06
N ALA A 295 -13.99 -7.66 -18.38
CA ALA A 295 -14.36 -8.05 -19.73
C ALA A 295 -15.88 -7.88 -19.92
N VAL A 296 -16.26 -7.12 -20.94
CA VAL A 296 -17.66 -6.80 -21.27
C VAL A 296 -18.05 -7.41 -22.60
N GLU A 297 -19.24 -8.00 -22.64
CA GLU A 297 -19.94 -8.37 -23.88
C GLU A 297 -21.01 -7.31 -24.18
N LEU A 298 -21.09 -6.84 -25.43
CA LEU A 298 -22.14 -5.91 -25.86
C LEU A 298 -23.48 -6.63 -25.99
N LEU A 299 -24.55 -5.99 -25.52
CA LEU A 299 -25.92 -6.45 -25.74
C LEU A 299 -26.39 -6.10 -27.16
N ALA A 300 -27.53 -6.67 -27.56
CA ALA A 300 -28.18 -6.32 -28.82
C ALA A 300 -28.55 -4.83 -28.85
N LYS A 301 -28.63 -4.24 -30.06
CA LYS A 301 -28.94 -2.81 -30.22
C LYS A 301 -30.31 -2.41 -29.68
N ASP A 302 -31.23 -3.36 -29.56
CA ASP A 302 -32.56 -3.16 -28.99
C ASP A 302 -32.55 -3.08 -27.46
N ASP A 303 -31.50 -3.64 -26.81
CA ASP A 303 -31.24 -3.58 -25.37
C ASP A 303 -30.30 -2.42 -24.98
N TRP A 304 -29.98 -1.53 -25.91
CA TRP A 304 -29.18 -0.34 -25.63
C TRP A 304 -29.98 0.66 -24.79
N ALA A 305 -29.33 1.23 -23.79
CA ALA A 305 -29.91 2.14 -22.81
C ALA A 305 -29.31 3.55 -22.93
N ALA A 306 -30.00 4.52 -22.34
CA ALA A 306 -29.46 5.85 -22.10
C ALA A 306 -28.98 5.98 -20.64
N PRO A 307 -28.07 6.91 -20.32
CA PRO A 307 -27.68 7.20 -18.94
C PRO A 307 -28.91 7.57 -18.09
N SER A 308 -29.00 6.99 -16.89
CA SER A 308 -30.10 7.25 -15.97
C SER A 308 -29.96 8.63 -15.30
N SER A 309 -31.08 9.35 -15.17
CA SER A 309 -31.17 10.53 -14.29
C SER A 309 -31.74 10.18 -12.90
N VAL A 310 -31.93 8.89 -12.60
CA VAL A 310 -32.53 8.42 -11.36
C VAL A 310 -31.44 8.18 -10.32
N VAL A 311 -31.56 8.86 -9.18
CA VAL A 311 -30.71 8.62 -8.01
C VAL A 311 -31.27 7.43 -7.24
N LEU A 312 -30.51 6.33 -7.18
CA LEU A 312 -30.86 5.11 -6.44
C LEU A 312 -29.78 4.82 -5.40
N GLN A 313 -30.19 4.67 -4.15
CA GLN A 313 -29.32 4.33 -3.03
C GLN A 313 -29.62 2.90 -2.55
N ASP A 314 -28.59 2.19 -2.11
CA ASP A 314 -28.76 0.88 -1.49
C ASP A 314 -29.00 1.09 0.02
N ASP A 315 -30.26 1.00 0.43
CA ASP A 315 -30.69 1.17 1.83
C ASP A 315 -30.34 -0.05 2.71
N GLY A 316 -29.98 -1.19 2.09
CA GLY A 316 -29.59 -2.43 2.77
C GLY A 316 -30.63 -3.00 3.74
N GLN A 317 -31.90 -2.70 3.52
CA GLN A 317 -33.03 -3.35 4.19
C GLN A 317 -33.52 -4.50 3.30
N ASN A 318 -33.79 -5.66 3.90
CA ASN A 318 -34.22 -6.92 3.25
C ASN A 318 -33.29 -7.40 2.10
N GLU A 319 -32.24 -8.16 2.43
CA GLU A 319 -31.30 -8.72 1.42
C GLU A 319 -31.97 -9.67 0.40
N ASP A 320 -33.16 -10.20 0.71
CA ASP A 320 -33.90 -11.19 -0.08
C ASP A 320 -35.02 -10.60 -0.98
N ASP A 321 -35.25 -9.28 -0.92
CA ASP A 321 -36.40 -8.59 -1.57
C ASP A 321 -36.15 -8.30 -3.06
N ILE A 322 -35.98 -9.36 -3.85
CA ILE A 322 -35.62 -9.30 -5.29
C ILE A 322 -36.73 -8.63 -6.13
N GLU A 323 -37.99 -8.71 -5.71
CA GLU A 323 -39.12 -8.08 -6.44
C GLU A 323 -38.95 -6.54 -6.48
N ASN A 324 -38.49 -5.95 -5.37
CA ASN A 324 -38.14 -4.53 -5.25
C ASN A 324 -36.94 -4.13 -6.14
N GLU A 325 -35.96 -5.03 -6.34
CA GLU A 325 -34.87 -4.78 -7.28
C GLU A 325 -35.32 -4.84 -8.75
N GLU A 326 -36.21 -5.77 -9.13
CA GLU A 326 -36.75 -5.83 -10.49
C GLU A 326 -37.68 -4.64 -10.79
N GLU A 327 -38.43 -4.13 -9.81
CA GLU A 327 -39.14 -2.84 -9.92
C GLU A 327 -38.18 -1.66 -10.14
N LYS A 328 -37.11 -1.55 -9.35
CA LYS A 328 -36.08 -0.51 -9.53
C LYS A 328 -35.38 -0.60 -10.89
N GLU A 329 -35.06 -1.80 -11.38
CA GLU A 329 -34.53 -2.00 -12.74
C GLU A 329 -35.54 -1.59 -13.83
N ASN A 330 -36.84 -1.74 -13.59
CA ASN A 330 -37.87 -1.31 -14.54
C ASN A 330 -38.03 0.22 -14.59
N ILE A 331 -37.82 0.94 -13.47
CA ILE A 331 -37.77 2.41 -13.45
C ILE A 331 -36.67 2.94 -14.38
N LEU A 332 -35.51 2.27 -14.44
CA LEU A 332 -34.39 2.64 -15.33
C LEU A 332 -34.73 2.51 -16.83
N LYS A 333 -35.72 1.69 -17.19
CA LYS A 333 -36.14 1.44 -18.59
C LYS A 333 -37.21 2.41 -19.09
N THR A 334 -37.57 3.43 -18.31
CA THR A 334 -38.58 4.44 -18.68
C THR A 334 -38.23 5.09 -20.03
N SER A 335 -39.22 5.29 -20.90
CA SER A 335 -39.04 5.52 -22.35
C SER A 335 -38.16 6.74 -22.70
N VAL A 336 -36.87 6.50 -22.97
CA VAL A 336 -35.92 7.53 -23.44
C VAL A 336 -35.96 7.65 -24.97
N SER A 337 -35.69 8.84 -25.48
CA SER A 337 -35.55 9.09 -26.92
C SER A 337 -34.49 8.20 -27.56
N LYS A 338 -34.83 7.53 -28.68
CA LYS A 338 -33.89 6.66 -29.44
C LYS A 338 -32.58 7.35 -29.85
N LYS A 339 -32.52 8.69 -29.85
CA LYS A 339 -31.30 9.47 -30.13
C LYS A 339 -30.29 9.49 -28.97
N MET A 340 -30.67 9.07 -27.76
CA MET A 340 -29.81 9.10 -26.56
C MET A 340 -29.28 7.73 -26.14
N LEU A 341 -29.63 6.67 -26.88
CA LEU A 341 -29.15 5.32 -26.60
C LEU A 341 -27.63 5.23 -26.83
N ARG A 342 -26.92 4.68 -25.86
CA ARG A 342 -25.49 4.38 -25.94
C ARG A 342 -25.27 2.87 -25.95
N PRO A 343 -24.10 2.37 -26.37
CA PRO A 343 -23.78 0.95 -26.28
C PRO A 343 -23.93 0.45 -24.84
N THR A 344 -24.76 -0.57 -24.65
CA THR A 344 -24.95 -1.25 -23.36
C THR A 344 -24.34 -2.64 -23.39
N GLY A 345 -23.77 -3.07 -22.28
CA GLY A 345 -23.10 -4.36 -22.15
C GLY A 345 -23.37 -5.05 -20.82
N ARG A 346 -22.81 -6.26 -20.69
CA ARG A 346 -22.77 -7.03 -19.45
C ARG A 346 -21.34 -7.48 -19.14
N VAL A 347 -20.98 -7.49 -17.86
CA VAL A 347 -19.68 -8.00 -17.39
C VAL A 347 -19.71 -9.52 -17.42
N VAL A 348 -18.85 -10.15 -18.23
CA VAL A 348 -18.74 -11.61 -18.37
C VAL A 348 -17.61 -12.21 -17.52
N GLY A 349 -16.72 -11.37 -17.00
CA GLY A 349 -15.65 -11.79 -16.11
C GLY A 349 -14.72 -10.64 -15.73
N ILE A 350 -13.91 -10.87 -14.70
CA ILE A 350 -12.97 -9.89 -14.16
C ILE A 350 -11.55 -10.31 -14.54
N ILE A 351 -10.79 -9.40 -15.14
CA ILE A 351 -9.42 -9.65 -15.61
C ILE A 351 -8.40 -9.32 -14.51
N LYS A 352 -8.65 -8.23 -13.78
CA LYS A 352 -7.84 -7.81 -12.62
C LYS A 352 -8.76 -7.12 -11.61
N ARG A 353 -8.74 -7.60 -10.36
CA ARG A 353 -9.38 -6.93 -9.22
C ARG A 353 -8.55 -5.71 -8.78
N ASN A 354 -9.23 -4.67 -8.33
CA ASN A 354 -8.62 -3.48 -7.72
C ASN A 354 -9.15 -3.22 -6.30
N TRP A 355 -9.36 -4.30 -5.54
CA TRP A 355 -9.78 -4.21 -4.14
C TRP A 355 -8.67 -3.62 -3.26
N ARG A 356 -9.08 -2.76 -2.33
CA ARG A 356 -8.27 -2.18 -1.27
C ARG A 356 -9.04 -2.31 0.05
N PRO A 357 -8.41 -2.06 1.21
CA PRO A 357 -9.16 -1.81 2.44
C PRO A 357 -10.07 -0.57 2.25
N PHE A 358 -11.30 -0.66 2.74
CA PHE A 358 -12.30 0.41 2.66
C PHE A 358 -12.64 0.91 4.07
N CYS A 359 -12.71 2.22 4.25
CA CYS A 359 -13.18 2.85 5.49
C CYS A 359 -14.71 3.03 5.46
N GLY A 360 -15.36 2.92 6.61
CA GLY A 360 -16.83 3.01 6.68
C GLY A 360 -17.37 2.79 8.09
N ILE A 361 -18.67 2.47 8.20
CA ILE A 361 -19.38 2.25 9.48
C ILE A 361 -20.11 0.91 9.45
N LEU A 362 -20.20 0.26 10.62
CA LEU A 362 -21.01 -0.95 10.79
C LEU A 362 -22.53 -0.64 10.82
N SER A 363 -23.26 -1.21 9.88
CA SER A 363 -24.73 -1.29 9.87
C SER A 363 -25.18 -2.60 10.53
N LYS A 364 -25.43 -2.49 11.84
CA LYS A 364 -25.84 -3.60 12.71
C LYS A 364 -27.16 -4.24 12.26
N SER A 365 -27.26 -5.56 12.40
CA SER A 365 -28.51 -6.28 12.17
C SER A 365 -29.49 -6.03 13.33
N GLN A 366 -30.79 -5.95 13.03
CA GLN A 366 -31.82 -5.82 14.07
C GLN A 366 -31.86 -7.04 15.01
N ILE A 367 -31.35 -8.19 14.56
CA ILE A 367 -31.22 -9.41 15.36
C ILE A 367 -29.97 -9.30 16.25
N LYS A 368 -30.18 -9.13 17.56
CA LYS A 368 -29.09 -8.91 18.55
C LYS A 368 -28.05 -10.04 18.64
N GLU A 369 -28.44 -11.26 18.27
CA GLU A 369 -27.59 -12.47 18.33
C GLU A 369 -26.93 -12.80 16.98
N ALA A 370 -27.26 -12.07 15.91
CA ALA A 370 -26.62 -12.26 14.62
C ALA A 370 -25.14 -11.89 14.73
N ARG A 371 -24.27 -12.73 14.14
CA ARG A 371 -22.83 -12.44 13.96
C ARG A 371 -22.53 -11.78 12.62
N ARG A 372 -23.48 -11.87 11.68
CA ARG A 372 -23.41 -11.28 10.34
C ARG A 372 -24.01 -9.89 10.35
N HIS A 373 -23.25 -8.94 9.86
CA HIS A 373 -23.62 -7.53 9.78
C HIS A 373 -23.21 -6.97 8.42
N LEU A 374 -23.85 -5.87 8.02
CA LEU A 374 -23.45 -5.13 6.83
C LEU A 374 -22.52 -4.00 7.24
N PHE A 375 -21.42 -3.84 6.52
CA PHE A 375 -20.56 -2.68 6.56
C PHE A 375 -20.93 -1.75 5.41
N THR A 376 -21.08 -0.47 5.71
CA THR A 376 -21.37 0.58 4.72
C THR A 376 -20.09 1.41 4.48
N PRO A 377 -19.44 1.28 3.31
CA PRO A 377 -18.25 2.06 2.96
C PRO A 377 -18.53 3.58 2.91
N ALA A 378 -17.48 4.37 3.11
CA ALA A 378 -17.53 5.83 2.95
C ALA A 378 -17.66 6.24 1.47
N ASP A 379 -17.03 5.50 0.55
CA ASP A 379 -17.25 5.67 -0.88
C ASP A 379 -18.52 4.96 -1.34
N ARG A 380 -19.53 5.76 -1.69
CA ARG A 380 -20.85 5.33 -2.18
C ARG A 380 -20.82 4.51 -3.46
N ARG A 381 -19.70 4.47 -4.19
CA ARG A 381 -19.48 3.63 -5.39
C ARG A 381 -19.14 2.18 -5.06
N ILE A 382 -18.85 1.89 -3.79
CA ILE A 382 -18.53 0.54 -3.29
C ILE A 382 -19.80 -0.04 -2.65
N PRO A 383 -20.22 -1.27 -3.00
CA PRO A 383 -21.38 -1.90 -2.39
C PRO A 383 -21.13 -2.16 -0.90
N ARG A 384 -22.20 -2.30 -0.12
CA ARG A 384 -22.10 -2.77 1.27
C ARG A 384 -21.42 -4.14 1.32
N ILE A 385 -20.66 -4.40 2.37
CA ILE A 385 -19.86 -5.63 2.54
C ILE A 385 -20.43 -6.41 3.73
N ARG A 386 -20.69 -7.71 3.58
CA ARG A 386 -21.08 -8.54 4.72
C ARG A 386 -19.84 -8.95 5.52
N ILE A 387 -19.83 -8.66 6.80
CA ILE A 387 -18.76 -9.07 7.72
C ILE A 387 -19.29 -9.95 8.86
N GLU A 388 -18.45 -10.82 9.38
CA GLU A 388 -18.72 -11.59 10.61
C GLU A 388 -17.91 -11.00 11.77
N THR A 389 -18.58 -10.55 12.83
CA THR A 389 -17.92 -10.01 14.04
C THR A 389 -18.76 -10.28 15.29
N ARG A 390 -18.10 -10.45 16.44
CA ARG A 390 -18.76 -10.52 17.76
C ARG A 390 -18.80 -9.17 18.47
N GLN A 391 -18.07 -8.19 17.98
CA GLN A 391 -17.88 -6.86 18.58
C GLN A 391 -18.88 -5.82 18.06
N ALA A 392 -19.98 -6.25 17.44
CA ALA A 392 -20.91 -5.36 16.72
C ALA A 392 -21.48 -4.21 17.56
N SER A 393 -21.62 -4.38 18.87
CA SER A 393 -22.06 -3.29 19.78
C SER A 393 -20.92 -2.33 20.19
N THR A 394 -19.65 -2.73 20.05
CA THR A 394 -18.47 -1.88 20.29
C THR A 394 -18.09 -1.09 19.05
N LEU A 395 -18.25 -1.69 17.86
CA LEU A 395 -18.00 -1.07 16.56
C LEU A 395 -19.16 -0.19 16.07
N GLU A 396 -20.30 -0.20 16.77
CA GLU A 396 -21.45 0.65 16.49
C GLU A 396 -21.10 2.13 16.74
N GLY A 397 -21.29 2.98 15.72
CA GLY A 397 -20.88 4.39 15.78
C GLY A 397 -19.36 4.63 15.63
N GLN A 398 -18.56 3.59 15.39
CA GLN A 398 -17.14 3.70 15.09
C GLN A 398 -16.88 3.73 13.57
N LYS A 399 -15.78 4.37 13.15
CA LYS A 399 -15.21 4.24 11.81
C LYS A 399 -14.26 3.06 11.78
N ILE A 400 -14.51 2.10 10.90
CA ILE A 400 -13.73 0.87 10.78
C ILE A 400 -13.22 0.67 9.36
N ILE A 401 -12.12 -0.08 9.24
CA ILE A 401 -11.59 -0.57 7.97
C ILE A 401 -12.07 -2.01 7.76
N VAL A 402 -12.57 -2.31 6.56
CA VAL A 402 -12.94 -3.66 6.11
C VAL A 402 -12.26 -3.97 4.79
N ALA A 403 -11.77 -5.21 4.61
CA ALA A 403 -11.25 -5.72 3.35
C ALA A 403 -12.24 -6.72 2.73
N ILE A 404 -12.33 -6.76 1.40
CA ILE A 404 -13.17 -7.73 0.67
C ILE A 404 -12.38 -9.03 0.47
N ASP A 405 -12.97 -10.15 0.89
CA ASP A 405 -12.40 -11.49 0.73
C ASP A 405 -12.83 -12.14 -0.59
N GLY A 406 -14.11 -11.97 -0.93
CA GLY A 406 -14.74 -12.67 -2.04
C GLY A 406 -16.17 -12.23 -2.28
N TRP A 407 -16.68 -12.51 -3.48
CA TRP A 407 -18.09 -12.27 -3.81
C TRP A 407 -18.68 -13.51 -4.49
N PRO A 408 -19.36 -14.39 -3.73
CA PRO A 408 -19.94 -15.62 -4.26
C PRO A 408 -21.24 -15.33 -5.04
N ARG A 409 -21.64 -16.27 -5.92
CA ARG A 409 -22.74 -16.08 -6.88
C ARG A 409 -24.14 -16.06 -6.26
N ASN A 410 -24.28 -16.65 -5.08
CA ASN A 410 -25.51 -16.75 -4.29
C ASN A 410 -25.68 -15.61 -3.28
N SER A 411 -24.83 -14.57 -3.32
CA SER A 411 -24.86 -13.49 -2.35
C SER A 411 -24.93 -12.10 -2.97
N ARG A 412 -25.92 -11.30 -2.53
CA ARG A 412 -26.15 -9.92 -2.98
C ARG A 412 -25.02 -8.95 -2.62
N TYR A 413 -24.24 -9.29 -1.59
CA TYR A 413 -23.11 -8.49 -1.11
C TYR A 413 -21.83 -9.32 -1.10
N PRO A 414 -20.65 -8.70 -1.35
CA PRO A 414 -19.37 -9.35 -1.08
C PRO A 414 -19.22 -9.69 0.41
N ASN A 415 -18.46 -10.74 0.70
CA ASN A 415 -18.00 -11.05 2.05
C ASN A 415 -16.66 -10.35 2.29
N GLY A 416 -16.41 -9.97 3.55
CA GLY A 416 -15.16 -9.36 3.98
C GLY A 416 -14.91 -9.52 5.48
N HIS A 417 -13.73 -9.10 5.92
CA HIS A 417 -13.31 -9.14 7.32
C HIS A 417 -12.94 -7.75 7.85
N PHE A 418 -12.98 -7.58 9.17
CA PHE A 418 -12.59 -6.36 9.84
C PHE A 418 -11.06 -6.25 9.95
N VAL A 419 -10.49 -5.10 9.62
CA VAL A 419 -9.03 -4.90 9.62
C VAL A 419 -8.56 -4.06 10.81
N LYS A 420 -9.22 -2.93 11.07
CA LYS A 420 -8.82 -1.96 12.11
C LYS A 420 -10.01 -1.09 12.53
N ASN A 421 -10.10 -0.75 13.82
CA ASN A 421 -10.94 0.37 14.29
C ASN A 421 -10.13 1.68 14.24
N LEU A 422 -10.69 2.72 13.65
CA LEU A 422 -10.07 4.05 13.55
C LEU A 422 -10.45 4.95 14.73
N GLY A 423 -11.68 4.84 15.21
CA GLY A 423 -12.20 5.70 16.29
C GLY A 423 -13.68 6.06 16.09
N THR A 424 -14.16 7.02 16.86
CA THR A 424 -15.58 7.41 16.86
C THR A 424 -15.94 8.26 15.64
N ALA A 425 -17.09 7.99 15.01
CA ALA A 425 -17.55 8.80 13.88
C ALA A 425 -17.82 10.26 14.30
N GLY A 426 -17.42 11.22 13.47
CA GLY A 426 -17.50 12.65 13.76
C GLY A 426 -16.35 13.21 14.62
N ASP A 427 -15.46 12.38 15.16
CA ASP A 427 -14.20 12.84 15.75
C ASP A 427 -13.25 13.36 14.67
N LYS A 428 -12.58 14.48 14.93
CA LYS A 428 -11.79 15.22 13.92
C LYS A 428 -10.58 14.41 13.46
N GLU A 429 -9.86 13.83 14.40
CA GLU A 429 -8.66 13.03 14.13
C GLU A 429 -9.05 11.74 13.38
N THR A 430 -10.14 11.09 13.80
CA THR A 430 -10.72 9.90 13.13
C THR A 430 -11.16 10.19 11.68
N GLU A 431 -11.96 11.24 11.44
CA GLU A 431 -12.41 11.59 10.09
C GLU A 431 -11.25 12.05 9.19
N THR A 432 -10.18 12.62 9.78
CA THR A 432 -8.95 12.94 9.06
C THR A 432 -8.21 11.67 8.61
N GLU A 433 -8.08 10.65 9.47
CA GLU A 433 -7.46 9.37 9.08
C GLU A 433 -8.28 8.65 7.99
N VAL A 434 -9.61 8.63 8.12
CA VAL A 434 -10.54 8.09 7.08
C VAL A 434 -10.33 8.80 5.73
N LEU A 435 -10.28 10.13 5.73
CA LEU A 435 -10.10 10.91 4.50
C LEU A 435 -8.77 10.58 3.79
N LEU A 436 -7.69 10.46 4.56
CA LEU A 436 -6.35 10.14 4.06
C LEU A 436 -6.30 8.70 3.50
N LEU A 437 -6.91 7.73 4.18
CA LEU A 437 -6.96 6.33 3.74
C LEU A 437 -7.78 6.14 2.46
N GLU A 438 -8.95 6.80 2.35
CA GLU A 438 -9.81 6.67 1.16
C GLU A 438 -9.20 7.27 -0.11
N HIS A 439 -8.23 8.19 0.02
CA HIS A 439 -7.49 8.80 -1.08
C HIS A 439 -6.06 8.23 -1.25
N ASP A 440 -5.74 7.12 -0.57
CA ASP A 440 -4.42 6.45 -0.60
C ASP A 440 -3.25 7.41 -0.24
N VAL A 441 -3.47 8.33 0.70
CA VAL A 441 -2.46 9.28 1.17
C VAL A 441 -1.64 8.66 2.31
N PRO A 442 -0.35 8.31 2.08
CA PRO A 442 0.51 7.75 3.11
C PRO A 442 0.83 8.78 4.20
N HIS A 443 0.26 8.57 5.38
CA HIS A 443 0.37 9.47 6.54
C HIS A 443 1.08 8.81 7.74
N GLN A 444 1.73 7.66 7.50
CA GLN A 444 2.58 6.97 8.47
C GLN A 444 3.87 7.77 8.73
N PRO A 445 4.49 7.64 9.92
CA PRO A 445 5.80 8.22 10.20
C PRO A 445 6.86 7.65 9.24
N PHE A 446 7.92 8.43 8.97
CA PHE A 446 9.05 7.97 8.17
C PHE A 446 9.79 6.84 8.89
N SER A 447 10.15 5.78 8.14
CA SER A 447 10.83 4.62 8.71
C SER A 447 12.27 4.94 9.12
N GLN A 448 12.83 4.13 10.02
CA GLN A 448 14.22 4.32 10.47
C GLN A 448 15.24 4.24 9.33
N ALA A 449 14.94 3.46 8.27
CA ALA A 449 15.73 3.43 7.04
C ALA A 449 15.77 4.80 6.34
N VAL A 450 14.62 5.47 6.21
CA VAL A 450 14.54 6.85 5.68
C VAL A 450 15.30 7.83 6.57
N LEU A 451 15.07 7.78 7.88
CA LEU A 451 15.71 8.68 8.84
C LEU A 451 17.24 8.49 8.90
N SER A 452 17.76 7.31 8.59
CA SER A 452 19.20 7.04 8.55
C SER A 452 19.96 7.79 7.45
N PHE A 453 19.26 8.25 6.40
CA PHE A 453 19.83 9.08 5.32
C PHE A 453 19.81 10.58 5.64
N LEU A 454 19.22 11.00 6.77
CA LEU A 454 19.27 12.39 7.20
C LEU A 454 20.69 12.79 7.61
N PRO A 455 21.12 14.03 7.33
CA PRO A 455 22.41 14.52 7.78
C PRO A 455 22.46 14.56 9.31
N LYS A 456 23.62 14.20 9.88
CA LYS A 456 23.85 14.28 11.33
C LYS A 456 23.87 15.75 11.77
N MET A 457 23.16 16.05 12.85
CA MET A 457 23.16 17.37 13.47
C MET A 457 24.28 17.49 14.52
N PRO A 458 24.92 18.67 14.68
CA PRO A 458 24.67 19.91 13.93
C PRO A 458 25.26 19.86 12.51
N TRP A 459 24.46 20.28 11.52
CA TRP A 459 24.88 20.41 10.13
C TRP A 459 25.39 21.84 9.82
N SER A 460 26.38 21.94 8.93
CA SER A 460 26.91 23.19 8.39
C SER A 460 27.48 22.99 6.98
N ILE A 461 27.55 24.07 6.20
CA ILE A 461 28.15 24.07 4.86
C ILE A 461 29.66 23.85 4.97
N THR A 462 30.20 22.90 4.18
CA THR A 462 31.63 22.60 4.15
C THR A 462 32.38 23.35 3.05
N GLU A 463 33.70 23.50 3.19
CA GLU A 463 34.55 24.05 2.11
C GLU A 463 34.48 23.20 0.83
N THR A 464 34.29 21.89 0.97
CA THR A 464 34.09 20.97 -0.16
C THR A 464 32.80 21.23 -0.93
N ASP A 465 31.73 21.69 -0.27
CA ASP A 465 30.50 22.11 -0.95
C ASP A 465 30.67 23.45 -1.67
N MET A 466 31.40 24.39 -1.04
CA MET A 466 31.68 25.71 -1.62
C MET A 466 32.45 25.63 -2.94
N LYS A 467 33.30 24.61 -3.13
CA LYS A 467 34.11 24.43 -4.35
C LYS A 467 33.29 24.38 -5.65
N PHE A 468 32.03 23.94 -5.57
CA PHE A 468 31.13 23.80 -6.73
C PHE A 468 29.90 24.71 -6.63
N ARG A 469 29.95 25.74 -5.76
CA ARG A 469 28.84 26.66 -5.52
C ARG A 469 29.30 28.10 -5.56
N GLU A 470 28.42 28.96 -6.06
CA GLU A 470 28.64 30.40 -6.08
C GLU A 470 28.18 31.07 -4.79
N ASP A 471 28.98 31.98 -4.25
CA ASP A 471 28.66 32.69 -3.01
C ASP A 471 27.81 33.94 -3.27
N LEU A 472 26.51 33.81 -3.08
CA LEU A 472 25.53 34.89 -3.25
C LEU A 472 25.07 35.48 -1.90
N ARG A 473 25.71 35.12 -0.77
CA ARG A 473 25.33 35.57 0.58
C ARG A 473 25.43 37.08 0.79
N HIS A 474 26.14 37.77 -0.10
CA HIS A 474 26.25 39.23 -0.12
C HIS A 474 24.97 39.92 -0.60
N LEU A 475 24.18 39.29 -1.49
CA LEU A 475 22.96 39.85 -2.07
C LEU A 475 21.83 40.07 -1.04
N CYS A 476 20.88 40.94 -1.35
CA CYS A 476 19.69 41.16 -0.51
C CYS A 476 18.56 40.22 -0.97
N VAL A 477 18.49 39.04 -0.36
CA VAL A 477 17.49 38.01 -0.68
C VAL A 477 16.37 38.02 0.35
N CYS A 478 15.12 37.97 -0.10
CA CYS A 478 13.92 37.82 0.74
C CYS A 478 12.97 36.74 0.22
N SER A 479 12.12 36.19 1.09
CA SER A 479 11.00 35.33 0.69
C SER A 479 9.66 36.04 0.95
N VAL A 480 8.60 35.61 0.27
CA VAL A 480 7.24 36.17 0.39
C VAL A 480 6.27 35.00 0.50
N ASP A 481 5.87 34.70 1.73
CA ASP A 481 5.19 33.45 2.09
C ASP A 481 3.87 33.72 2.82
N PRO A 482 2.89 32.80 2.80
CA PRO A 482 1.69 32.92 3.62
C PRO A 482 2.01 32.92 5.13
N PRO A 483 1.20 33.58 5.98
CA PRO A 483 1.35 33.54 7.43
C PRO A 483 1.42 32.11 7.98
N GLY A 484 2.51 31.79 8.70
CA GLY A 484 2.73 30.46 9.28
C GLY A 484 3.36 29.43 8.33
N CYS A 485 3.79 29.82 7.12
CA CYS A 485 4.62 28.97 6.27
C CYS A 485 5.91 28.57 7.01
N THR A 486 6.34 27.32 6.80
CA THR A 486 7.49 26.71 7.50
C THR A 486 8.47 26.04 6.54
N ASP A 487 8.00 25.77 5.33
CA ASP A 487 8.53 25.10 4.17
C ASP A 487 8.72 26.13 3.04
N ILE A 488 9.69 27.03 3.23
CA ILE A 488 9.99 28.13 2.30
C ILE A 488 10.89 27.58 1.19
N ASP A 489 10.28 27.27 0.04
CA ASP A 489 10.94 26.65 -1.11
C ASP A 489 11.67 27.67 -2.00
N ASP A 490 11.18 28.91 -2.09
CA ASP A 490 11.74 29.97 -2.93
C ASP A 490 12.06 31.27 -2.20
N ALA A 491 13.04 31.99 -2.74
CA ALA A 491 13.42 33.33 -2.31
C ALA A 491 13.91 34.14 -3.51
N LEU A 492 13.77 35.46 -3.44
CA LEU A 492 13.99 36.37 -4.55
C LEU A 492 14.99 37.48 -4.18
N HIS A 493 15.68 38.01 -5.19
CA HIS A 493 16.32 39.32 -5.11
C HIS A 493 16.09 40.14 -6.37
N CYS A 494 16.19 41.46 -6.24
CA CYS A 494 16.28 42.40 -7.35
C CYS A 494 17.34 43.46 -6.99
N ARG A 495 18.25 43.77 -7.93
CA ARG A 495 19.20 44.89 -7.81
C ARG A 495 19.41 45.58 -9.15
N GLU A 496 19.77 46.86 -9.10
CA GLU A 496 20.20 47.60 -10.28
C GLU A 496 21.68 47.33 -10.58
N LEU A 497 22.02 47.29 -11.87
CA LEU A 497 23.37 47.09 -12.40
C LEU A 497 23.95 48.42 -12.90
N GLU A 498 25.28 48.49 -13.02
CA GLU A 498 26.00 49.70 -13.47
C GLU A 498 25.60 50.19 -14.88
N ASN A 499 25.01 49.33 -15.71
CA ASN A 499 24.49 49.64 -17.04
C ASN A 499 23.02 50.13 -17.04
N GLY A 500 22.39 50.25 -15.87
CA GLY A 500 20.96 50.61 -15.71
C GLY A 500 19.98 49.44 -15.84
N ASN A 501 20.45 48.24 -16.20
CA ASN A 501 19.60 47.05 -16.20
C ASN A 501 19.33 46.56 -14.77
N LEU A 502 18.32 45.69 -14.61
CA LEU A 502 18.04 45.01 -13.36
C LEU A 502 18.57 43.58 -13.39
N GLU A 503 19.24 43.15 -12.33
CA GLU A 503 19.49 41.74 -12.05
C GLU A 503 18.38 41.22 -11.12
N VAL A 504 17.64 40.21 -11.57
CA VAL A 504 16.58 39.55 -10.80
C VAL A 504 16.96 38.08 -10.62
N GLY A 505 17.00 37.61 -9.38
CA GLY A 505 17.28 36.21 -9.07
C GLY A 505 16.10 35.53 -8.39
N VAL A 506 15.78 34.32 -8.85
CA VAL A 506 14.91 33.36 -8.17
C VAL A 506 15.79 32.23 -7.64
N HIS A 507 15.69 31.97 -6.34
CA HIS A 507 16.51 31.02 -5.60
C HIS A 507 15.62 29.92 -5.04
N ILE A 508 15.76 28.69 -5.51
CA ILE A 508 14.97 27.52 -5.08
C ILE A 508 15.81 26.64 -4.15
N ALA A 509 15.21 26.10 -3.08
CA ALA A 509 15.86 25.19 -2.14
C ALA A 509 16.56 23.99 -2.83
N ASP A 510 17.85 23.75 -2.52
CA ASP A 510 18.62 22.65 -3.13
C ASP A 510 18.40 21.31 -2.41
N VAL A 511 17.16 20.81 -2.48
CA VAL A 511 16.77 19.50 -1.93
C VAL A 511 17.62 18.36 -2.53
N SER A 512 18.08 18.51 -3.78
CA SER A 512 18.94 17.54 -4.49
C SER A 512 20.32 17.31 -3.85
N HIS A 513 20.74 18.20 -2.95
CA HIS A 513 21.95 17.99 -2.17
C HIS A 513 21.75 16.88 -1.12
N PHE A 514 20.58 16.84 -0.49
CA PHE A 514 20.23 15.93 0.61
C PHE A 514 19.57 14.64 0.11
N ILE A 515 18.63 14.73 -0.83
CA ILE A 515 17.95 13.57 -1.43
C ILE A 515 18.75 13.10 -2.64
N ARG A 516 19.16 11.83 -2.63
CA ARG A 516 20.02 11.22 -3.66
C ARG A 516 19.31 10.02 -4.29
N PRO A 517 19.34 9.86 -5.63
CA PRO A 517 18.55 8.84 -6.32
C PRO A 517 18.80 7.42 -5.81
N GLY A 518 17.73 6.64 -5.65
CA GLY A 518 17.79 5.22 -5.32
C GLY A 518 18.17 4.90 -3.87
N ASN A 519 18.00 5.85 -2.94
CA ASN A 519 18.03 5.59 -1.50
C ASN A 519 16.61 5.54 -0.91
N ALA A 520 16.46 5.07 0.33
CA ALA A 520 15.13 4.91 0.93
C ALA A 520 14.37 6.23 1.09
N LEU A 521 15.08 7.36 1.26
CA LEU A 521 14.48 8.69 1.34
C LEU A 521 13.90 9.13 -0.01
N ASP A 522 14.62 8.91 -1.11
CA ASP A 522 14.16 9.13 -2.48
C ASP A 522 12.95 8.24 -2.82
N GLU A 523 13.01 6.95 -2.50
CA GLU A 523 11.89 6.02 -2.75
C GLU A 523 10.61 6.38 -1.97
N GLU A 524 10.71 6.75 -0.69
CA GLU A 524 9.56 7.17 0.11
C GLU A 524 9.04 8.55 -0.33
N SER A 525 9.92 9.50 -0.67
CA SER A 525 9.49 10.80 -1.22
C SER A 525 8.79 10.65 -2.57
N ALA A 526 9.30 9.80 -3.47
CA ALA A 526 8.65 9.48 -4.75
C ALA A 526 7.31 8.75 -4.56
N LYS A 527 7.19 7.90 -3.54
CA LYS A 527 5.93 7.23 -3.16
C LYS A 527 4.89 8.21 -2.61
N ARG A 528 5.31 9.22 -1.84
CA ARG A 528 4.42 10.30 -1.35
C ARG A 528 4.03 11.26 -2.48
N GLY A 529 4.97 11.56 -3.38
CA GLY A 529 4.78 12.34 -4.60
C GLY A 529 4.55 13.85 -4.40
N THR A 530 3.84 14.24 -3.33
CA THR A 530 3.60 15.63 -2.93
C THR A 530 3.39 15.72 -1.43
N THR A 531 3.62 16.90 -0.86
CA THR A 531 3.10 17.24 0.47
C THR A 531 1.58 17.47 0.34
N VAL A 532 0.79 16.94 1.29
CA VAL A 532 -0.68 17.11 1.30
C VAL A 532 -1.07 18.07 2.42
N TYR A 533 -1.75 19.16 2.05
CA TYR A 533 -2.22 20.19 2.97
C TYR A 533 -3.71 20.02 3.27
N LEU A 534 -4.05 19.86 4.54
CA LEU A 534 -5.41 19.86 5.08
C LEU A 534 -5.60 21.09 5.99
N CYS A 535 -6.84 21.49 6.26
CA CYS A 535 -7.17 22.69 7.02
C CYS A 535 -6.50 22.82 8.40
N ALA A 536 -6.05 21.71 9.00
CA ALA A 536 -5.40 21.68 10.32
C ALA A 536 -4.17 20.74 10.39
N LYS A 537 -3.71 20.19 9.26
CA LYS A 537 -2.60 19.21 9.24
C LYS A 537 -1.89 19.24 7.89
N ARG A 538 -0.55 19.20 7.91
CA ARG A 538 0.29 18.94 6.74
C ARG A 538 0.80 17.49 6.82
N ILE A 539 0.81 16.79 5.70
CA ILE A 539 1.45 15.47 5.55
C ILE A 539 2.68 15.66 4.66
N ASP A 540 3.86 15.75 5.27
CA ASP A 540 5.10 16.05 4.55
C ASP A 540 5.53 14.93 3.58
N MET A 541 6.02 15.34 2.40
CA MET A 541 6.71 14.47 1.44
C MET A 541 8.10 14.03 1.92
N VAL A 542 8.77 14.86 2.73
CA VAL A 542 10.14 14.64 3.24
C VAL A 542 10.16 14.87 4.77
N PRO A 543 11.08 14.28 5.54
CA PRO A 543 11.14 14.49 6.99
C PRO A 543 11.26 15.98 7.38
N GLU A 544 10.67 16.36 8.52
CA GLU A 544 10.58 17.74 9.00
C GLU A 544 11.95 18.46 9.07
N LEU A 545 13.02 17.74 9.44
CA LEU A 545 14.38 18.27 9.44
C LEU A 545 14.83 18.80 8.06
N LEU A 546 14.35 18.20 6.97
CA LEU A 546 14.60 18.68 5.61
C LEU A 546 13.59 19.75 5.19
N SER A 547 12.28 19.48 5.33
CA SER A 547 11.23 20.40 4.83
C SER A 547 11.22 21.73 5.58
N SER A 548 11.47 21.70 6.89
CA SER A 548 11.20 22.82 7.80
C SER A 548 12.45 23.45 8.40
N ASP A 549 13.63 22.83 8.28
CA ASP A 549 14.92 23.46 8.62
C ASP A 549 15.89 23.47 7.42
N LEU A 550 16.49 22.33 7.07
CA LEU A 550 17.72 22.33 6.28
C LEU A 550 17.55 22.82 4.84
N CYS A 551 16.43 22.49 4.18
CA CYS A 551 16.12 23.00 2.84
C CYS A 551 15.37 24.34 2.89
N SER A 552 14.56 24.57 3.94
CA SER A 552 13.72 25.77 4.11
C SER A 552 14.56 27.05 4.16
N LEU A 553 14.23 28.02 3.30
CA LEU A 553 14.97 29.27 3.13
C LEU A 553 14.65 30.33 4.22
N ARG A 554 14.37 29.89 5.46
CA ARG A 554 14.01 30.75 6.61
C ARG A 554 15.09 31.78 6.95
N SER A 555 14.66 33.01 7.21
CA SER A 555 15.43 34.01 7.95
C SER A 555 15.40 33.76 9.47
N ASN A 556 16.47 34.13 10.18
CA ASN A 556 16.52 34.26 11.65
C ASN A 556 16.09 33.03 12.47
N VAL A 557 16.88 31.95 12.42
CA VAL A 557 16.78 30.88 13.43
C VAL A 557 17.76 31.20 14.56
N ASP A 558 17.24 31.43 15.77
CA ASP A 558 18.06 31.83 16.93
C ASP A 558 19.08 30.76 17.35
N ARG A 559 20.34 31.19 17.54
CA ARG A 559 21.35 30.53 18.37
C ARG A 559 22.12 31.61 19.13
N TYR A 560 21.99 31.61 20.45
CA TYR A 560 22.49 32.63 21.39
C TYR A 560 23.83 33.30 21.02
N LEU A 561 23.82 34.63 20.75
CA LEU A 561 24.91 35.56 21.10
C LEU A 561 24.59 37.05 20.80
N GLY A 562 24.87 37.93 21.77
CA GLY A 562 25.38 39.30 21.55
C GLY A 562 24.48 40.34 20.87
N MET A 563 23.69 41.07 21.68
CA MET A 563 22.89 42.23 21.25
C MET A 563 23.70 43.54 21.25
N PHE A 564 23.66 44.33 20.16
CA PHE A 564 24.13 45.73 20.11
C PHE A 564 23.26 46.57 19.15
N ASN A 565 22.91 47.80 19.56
CA ASN A 565 21.83 48.60 18.95
C ASN A 565 22.32 49.65 17.91
N PHE A 566 21.67 49.85 16.73
CA PHE A 566 22.16 50.86 15.75
C PHE A 566 21.27 51.46 14.61
N TYR A 567 19.96 51.57 14.78
CA TYR A 567 19.18 52.70 14.23
C TYR A 567 19.22 53.15 12.68
N ILE A 568 18.59 52.38 11.71
CA ILE A 568 18.05 52.60 10.29
C ILE A 568 16.62 51.90 9.78
N PHE A 569 15.49 52.62 9.41
CA PHE A 569 14.00 52.45 9.02
C PHE A 569 13.70 53.30 7.69
N PHE A 570 12.77 53.01 6.73
CA PHE A 570 12.25 54.02 5.73
C PHE A 570 10.83 53.82 5.15
N LYS A 571 10.22 54.90 4.64
CA LYS A 571 9.05 54.87 3.75
C LYS A 571 8.75 56.14 2.90
N GLU A 572 8.98 57.41 3.25
CA GLU A 572 9.61 58.09 4.41
C GLU A 572 9.44 57.46 5.79
N PHE A 573 10.57 57.15 6.44
CA PHE A 573 10.70 56.95 7.87
C PHE A 573 12.11 57.45 8.25
N GLN A 574 12.23 58.03 9.44
CA GLN A 574 13.52 58.29 10.07
C GLN A 574 14.14 56.96 10.47
N ILE A 575 15.43 56.81 10.23
CA ILE A 575 16.00 55.50 10.03
C ILE A 575 16.34 54.90 11.48
N PHE A 576 15.76 53.74 11.93
CA PHE A 576 15.99 52.88 13.15
C PHE A 576 16.21 51.29 12.89
N SER A 577 17.26 50.56 13.38
CA SER A 577 17.92 49.27 12.98
C SER A 577 18.78 48.68 14.13
N SER A 578 19.81 47.88 13.77
CA SER A 578 20.36 46.65 14.36
C SER A 578 19.33 45.56 14.53
N LEU A 579 19.46 44.53 13.71
CA LEU A 579 19.50 43.19 14.29
C LEU A 579 20.87 42.60 13.97
N THR A 580 21.48 41.98 14.96
CA THR A 580 22.45 40.91 14.73
C THR A 580 21.64 39.72 14.20
N PHE A 581 21.31 39.72 12.91
CA PHE A 581 20.57 38.63 12.30
C PHE A 581 21.42 37.36 12.31
N LEU A 582 20.85 36.24 12.77
CA LEU A 582 21.55 34.96 12.68
C LEU A 582 21.42 34.42 11.25
N PHE A 583 22.47 34.64 10.46
CA PHE A 583 22.51 34.29 9.05
C PHE A 583 22.79 32.80 8.85
N LEU A 584 21.74 32.01 8.63
CA LEU A 584 21.91 30.64 8.13
C LEU A 584 22.15 30.68 6.62
N SER A 585 23.37 30.29 6.24
CA SER A 585 23.72 30.05 4.84
C SER A 585 22.95 28.83 4.34
N ARG A 586 22.18 28.96 3.25
CA ARG A 586 21.36 27.88 2.67
C ARG A 586 21.83 27.53 1.26
N PHE A 587 21.70 26.27 0.88
CA PHE A 587 21.95 25.83 -0.50
C PHE A 587 20.72 26.09 -1.37
N ALA A 588 20.94 26.70 -2.52
CA ALA A 588 19.90 26.96 -3.50
C ALA A 588 20.36 26.65 -4.93
N PHE A 589 19.40 26.39 -5.81
CA PHE A 589 19.53 26.58 -7.25
C PHE A 589 19.07 27.99 -7.59
N SER A 590 19.93 28.78 -8.22
CA SER A 590 19.61 30.14 -8.64
C SER A 590 19.39 30.21 -10.14
N CYS A 591 18.26 30.77 -10.56
CA CYS A 591 18.04 31.31 -11.90
C CYS A 591 18.14 32.83 -11.81
N ILE A 592 19.08 33.42 -12.56
CA ILE A 592 19.37 34.86 -12.54
C ILE A 592 19.15 35.42 -13.94
N TRP A 593 18.37 36.49 -14.02
CA TRP A 593 18.04 37.22 -15.23
C TRP A 593 18.63 38.62 -15.21
N GLU A 594 19.13 39.07 -16.36
CA GLU A 594 19.36 40.50 -16.64
C GLU A 594 18.15 41.02 -17.44
N LEU A 595 17.46 42.02 -16.90
CA LEU A 595 16.26 42.62 -17.47
C LEU A 595 16.52 44.09 -17.84
N ASN A 596 15.95 44.56 -18.95
CA ASN A 596 15.85 46.00 -19.20
C ASN A 596 14.65 46.62 -18.45
N HIS A 597 14.49 47.95 -18.53
CA HIS A 597 13.36 48.66 -17.92
C HIS A 597 11.97 48.26 -18.47
N ASN A 598 11.89 47.56 -19.61
CA ASN A 598 10.66 47.01 -20.17
C ASN A 598 10.36 45.59 -19.66
N ALA A 599 11.14 45.08 -18.70
CA ALA A 599 11.13 43.70 -18.19
C ALA A 599 11.42 42.60 -19.24
N GLU A 600 12.11 42.95 -20.33
CA GLU A 600 12.56 41.97 -21.33
C GLU A 600 13.83 41.27 -20.84
N ILE A 601 13.84 39.93 -20.89
CA ILE A 601 15.00 39.12 -20.49
C ILE A 601 16.09 39.23 -21.55
N LEU A 602 17.18 39.91 -21.22
CA LEU A 602 18.37 40.05 -22.06
C LEU A 602 19.32 38.86 -21.92
N LYS A 603 19.39 38.28 -20.72
CA LYS A 603 20.33 37.20 -20.40
C LYS A 603 19.80 36.34 -19.25
N THR A 604 20.08 35.03 -19.31
CA THR A 604 19.71 34.04 -18.28
C THR A 604 20.94 33.26 -17.84
N ARG A 605 21.03 32.98 -16.54
CA ARG A 605 22.12 32.21 -15.94
C ARG A 605 21.60 31.27 -14.85
N PHE A 606 22.07 30.03 -14.85
CA PHE A 606 21.75 29.03 -13.84
C PHE A 606 23.00 28.67 -13.04
N THR A 607 22.90 28.55 -11.72
CA THR A 607 24.03 28.21 -10.84
C THR A 607 23.54 27.48 -9.59
N LYS A 608 24.37 26.58 -9.03
CA LYS A 608 24.21 26.14 -7.64
C LYS A 608 24.88 27.18 -6.75
N SER A 609 24.16 27.69 -5.77
CA SER A 609 24.59 28.83 -4.96
C SER A 609 24.48 28.55 -3.48
N VAL A 610 25.17 29.39 -2.70
CA VAL A 610 24.87 29.60 -1.29
C VAL A 610 24.25 30.99 -1.14
N ILE A 611 23.05 31.05 -0.57
CA ILE A 611 22.32 32.29 -0.31
C ILE A 611 22.21 32.56 1.20
N ASN A 612 21.79 33.77 1.53
CA ASN A 612 21.49 34.21 2.88
C ASN A 612 20.13 34.93 2.84
N SER A 613 19.08 34.28 3.34
CA SER A 613 17.73 34.86 3.38
C SER A 613 17.67 35.88 4.51
N LYS A 614 17.64 37.17 4.15
CA LYS A 614 17.80 38.28 5.10
C LYS A 614 16.47 38.71 5.73
N VAL A 615 15.36 38.54 5.01
CA VAL A 615 14.01 38.95 5.45
C VAL A 615 12.98 37.98 4.86
N GLY A 616 12.16 37.34 5.70
CA GLY A 616 10.90 36.73 5.27
C GLY A 616 9.76 37.73 5.44
N TYR A 617 8.92 37.91 4.43
CA TYR A 617 7.67 38.65 4.51
C TYR A 617 6.51 37.65 4.64
N THR A 618 5.87 37.61 5.81
CA THR A 618 4.73 36.75 6.16
C THR A 618 3.52 37.57 6.59
#